data_AF-A0A3D1TXB3-F1
#
_entry.id   AF-A0A3D1TXB3-F1
#
_cell.length_a   1.000
_cell.length_b   1.000
_cell.length_c   1.000
_cell.angle_alpha   90.00
_cell.angle_beta   90.00
_cell.angle_gamma   90.00
#
_symmetry.space_group_name_H-M   'P 1'
#
loop_
_entity.id
_entity.type
_entity.pdbx_description
1 polymer ?
#
loop_
_entity_poly.entity_id
_entity_poly.type
_entity_poly.pdbx_seq_one_letter_code
_entity_poly.pdbx_strand_id
1 'polypeptide(L)'
;MATAGELRSPAVNVRKRCLIRSRIPWAGGQYMTPIPPHGSYLFLPIDKVIYGPGTVSRLTDEVERLDAQKVFVASTSSIAEKTDLLQRVENLLGKRFVGSFSKIRQHTPSGVVSALSKRLEDTEADMVVSLGGGSVIDATKAAVLAAARDTGHFLPHIALPTTLSASEFSPLFGVTDEATKVKAGGSNPFVTPRVAILDAELTVHTPAWLWLSSGVRALDHAVETVYAPDHGP
;
A
#
# COMPACT_ATOMS: atom_id res chain seq x y z
N MET A 1 7.19 0.67 -48.48
CA MET A 1 6.98 1.78 -47.52
C MET A 1 6.63 1.15 -46.18
N ALA A 2 7.32 1.61 -45.14
CA ALA A 2 7.62 0.88 -43.91
C ALA A 2 6.41 0.37 -43.12
N THR A 3 6.52 -0.87 -42.66
CA THR A 3 5.65 -1.55 -41.70
C THR A 3 5.87 -1.00 -40.28
N ALA A 4 4.78 -0.78 -39.56
CA ALA A 4 4.76 -0.32 -38.18
C ALA A 4 5.41 -1.36 -37.25
N GLY A 5 6.47 -0.94 -36.55
CA GLY A 5 7.14 -1.74 -35.54
C GLY A 5 6.34 -1.81 -34.24
N GLU A 6 6.08 -3.03 -33.77
CA GLU A 6 5.61 -3.34 -32.43
C GLU A 6 6.61 -2.81 -31.38
N LEU A 7 6.22 -1.79 -30.60
CA LEU A 7 6.91 -1.45 -29.36
C LEU A 7 6.43 -2.40 -28.25
N ARG A 8 7.07 -3.57 -28.15
CA ARG A 8 6.95 -4.45 -26.99
C ARG A 8 7.73 -3.85 -25.81
N SER A 9 7.01 -3.46 -24.76
CA SER A 9 7.59 -3.17 -23.46
C SER A 9 8.27 -4.43 -22.90
N PRO A 10 9.51 -4.36 -22.38
CA PRO A 10 10.17 -5.55 -21.83
C PRO A 10 9.49 -5.95 -20.52
N ALA A 11 8.88 -7.14 -20.53
CA ALA A 11 8.39 -7.79 -19.33
C ALA A 11 9.55 -7.97 -18.34
N VAL A 12 9.51 -7.26 -17.21
CA VAL A 12 10.44 -7.46 -16.09
C VAL A 12 10.09 -8.79 -15.44
N ASN A 13 10.81 -9.83 -15.83
CA ASN A 13 10.68 -11.17 -15.29
C ASN A 13 11.34 -11.24 -13.91
N VAL A 14 10.61 -10.90 -12.85
CA VAL A 14 11.08 -11.04 -11.47
C VAL A 14 11.03 -12.52 -11.07
N ARG A 15 11.98 -13.30 -11.58
CA ARG A 15 12.28 -14.61 -10.97
C ARG A 15 12.94 -14.35 -9.63
N LYS A 16 12.26 -14.66 -8.52
CA LYS A 16 12.90 -14.83 -7.21
C LYS A 16 13.92 -15.97 -7.30
N ARG A 17 15.15 -15.68 -7.75
CA ARG A 17 16.29 -16.58 -7.51
C ARG A 17 16.77 -16.29 -6.10
N CYS A 18 16.54 -17.27 -5.23
CA CYS A 18 17.25 -17.37 -3.96
C CYS A 18 18.75 -17.49 -4.28
N LEU A 19 19.48 -16.38 -4.19
CA LEU A 19 20.93 -16.31 -4.37
C LEU A 19 21.64 -16.77 -3.08
N ILE A 20 21.36 -18.00 -2.61
CA ILE A 20 22.13 -18.63 -1.51
C ILE A 20 23.06 -19.71 -2.10
N ARG A 21 23.73 -19.40 -3.22
CA ARG A 21 24.84 -20.21 -3.75
C ARG A 21 25.87 -19.35 -4.47
N SER A 22 26.46 -18.39 -3.78
CA SER A 22 27.82 -17.97 -4.09
C SER A 22 28.73 -18.54 -3.00
N ARG A 23 29.49 -19.58 -3.34
CA ARG A 23 30.69 -19.94 -2.57
C ARG A 23 31.63 -18.75 -2.67
N ILE A 24 31.69 -17.93 -1.62
CA ILE A 24 32.73 -16.92 -1.49
C ILE A 24 34.04 -17.70 -1.26
N PRO A 25 35.02 -17.66 -2.17
CA PRO A 25 36.32 -18.24 -1.90
C PRO A 25 36.98 -17.38 -0.82
N TRP A 26 37.24 -17.98 0.34
CA TRP A 26 38.17 -17.40 1.32
C TRP A 26 39.58 -17.51 0.74
N ALA A 27 39.92 -16.60 -0.16
CA ALA A 27 41.29 -16.35 -0.59
C ALA A 27 41.89 -15.30 0.36
N GLY A 28 43.05 -15.63 0.92
CA GLY A 28 43.66 -14.90 2.04
C GLY A 28 43.83 -13.40 1.82
N GLY A 29 43.57 -12.65 2.89
CA GLY A 29 44.54 -11.68 3.39
C GLY A 29 44.71 -10.38 2.61
N GLN A 30 43.63 -9.71 2.21
CA GLN A 30 43.58 -8.26 2.23
C GLN A 30 42.24 -7.85 2.82
N TYR A 31 42.25 -7.30 4.04
CA TYR A 31 41.08 -6.61 4.57
C TYR A 31 40.84 -5.42 3.64
N MET A 32 39.92 -5.56 2.67
CA MET A 32 39.38 -4.40 1.97
C MET A 32 38.84 -3.49 3.05
N THR A 33 39.45 -2.32 3.22
CA THR A 33 38.85 -1.26 4.04
C THR A 33 37.44 -1.04 3.50
N PRO A 34 36.38 -1.27 4.30
CA PRO A 34 35.03 -1.07 3.82
C PRO A 34 34.92 0.38 3.38
N ILE A 35 34.59 0.59 2.12
CA ILE A 35 34.31 1.92 1.60
C ILE A 35 33.13 2.43 2.43
N PRO A 36 33.23 3.61 3.07
CA PRO A 36 32.10 4.18 3.80
C PRO A 36 30.89 4.23 2.86
N PRO A 37 29.69 3.81 3.31
CA PRO A 37 28.50 3.90 2.49
C PRO A 37 28.31 5.38 2.09
N HIS A 38 28.15 5.61 0.79
CA HIS A 38 27.93 6.93 0.20
C HIS A 38 26.78 6.82 -0.81
N GLY A 39 25.86 7.78 -0.79
CA GLY A 39 24.68 7.78 -1.64
C GLY A 39 23.67 8.85 -1.24
N SER A 40 22.54 8.88 -1.92
CA SER A 40 21.38 9.70 -1.55
C SER A 40 20.20 8.78 -1.22
N TYR A 41 19.46 9.15 -0.18
CA TYR A 41 18.23 8.47 0.22
C TYR A 41 17.04 9.40 -0.02
N LEU A 42 16.03 8.91 -0.73
CA LEU A 42 14.80 9.64 -1.00
C LEU A 42 13.72 9.17 -0.04
N PHE A 43 13.25 10.08 0.81
CA PHE A 43 12.11 9.80 1.67
C PHE A 43 10.84 9.68 0.82
N LEU A 44 10.01 8.69 1.18
CA LEU A 44 8.65 8.60 0.65
C LEU A 44 7.84 9.82 1.08
N PRO A 45 6.82 10.24 0.31
CA PRO A 45 6.00 11.41 0.62
C PRO A 45 4.98 11.12 1.74
N ILE A 46 5.41 10.52 2.84
CA ILE A 46 4.60 10.31 4.04
C ILE A 46 4.73 11.58 4.90
N ASP A 47 3.64 12.31 5.07
CA ASP A 47 3.61 13.56 5.82
C ASP A 47 3.59 13.30 7.33
N LYS A 48 2.84 12.28 7.76
CA LYS A 48 2.50 12.09 9.16
C LYS A 48 2.14 10.65 9.49
N VAL A 49 2.56 10.22 10.68
CA VAL A 49 2.07 9.01 11.33
C VAL A 49 1.37 9.41 12.62
N ILE A 50 0.10 9.03 12.74
CA ILE A 50 -0.70 9.24 13.94
C ILE A 50 -0.88 7.87 14.58
N TYR A 51 -0.70 7.73 15.88
CA TYR A 51 -0.78 6.43 16.55
C TYR A 51 -1.35 6.54 17.96
N GLY A 52 -1.95 5.44 18.42
CA GLY A 52 -2.56 5.32 19.75
C GLY A 52 -4.07 5.08 19.69
N PRO A 53 -4.67 4.60 20.78
CA PRO A 53 -6.09 4.29 20.83
C PRO A 53 -6.97 5.53 20.63
N GLY A 54 -8.00 5.40 19.81
CA GLY A 54 -8.98 6.45 19.52
C GLY A 54 -8.49 7.50 18.53
N THR A 55 -7.26 7.38 18.01
CA THR A 55 -6.70 8.37 17.08
C THR A 55 -7.34 8.39 15.71
N VAL A 56 -8.22 7.44 15.36
CA VAL A 56 -9.08 7.51 14.17
C VAL A 56 -9.94 8.77 14.15
N SER A 57 -10.26 9.36 15.31
CA SER A 57 -10.98 10.64 15.38
C SER A 57 -10.22 11.78 14.68
N ARG A 58 -8.90 11.68 14.56
CA ARG A 58 -8.05 12.66 13.87
C ARG A 58 -8.10 12.56 12.34
N LEU A 59 -8.86 11.60 11.81
CA LEU A 59 -9.13 11.51 10.37
C LEU A 59 -9.71 12.82 9.83
N THR A 60 -10.61 13.47 10.58
CA THR A 60 -11.22 14.74 10.18
C THR A 60 -10.18 15.85 10.02
N ASP A 61 -9.25 15.97 10.97
CA ASP A 61 -8.19 16.98 10.94
C ASP A 61 -7.31 16.81 9.70
N GLU A 62 -7.01 15.57 9.33
CA GLU A 62 -6.15 15.27 8.18
C GLU A 62 -6.87 15.43 6.84
N VAL A 63 -8.16 15.13 6.78
CA VAL A 63 -9.02 15.41 5.62
C VAL A 63 -9.08 16.92 5.37
N GLU A 64 -9.26 17.72 6.42
CA GLU A 64 -9.27 19.18 6.34
C GLU A 64 -7.89 19.75 5.96
N ARG A 65 -6.81 19.25 6.58
CA ARG A 65 -5.43 19.67 6.27
C ARG A 65 -5.06 19.43 4.81
N LEU A 66 -5.56 18.34 4.22
CA LEU A 66 -5.32 17.97 2.82
C LEU A 66 -6.35 18.57 1.86
N ASP A 67 -7.24 19.45 2.35
CA ASP A 67 -8.26 20.17 1.58
C ASP A 67 -9.22 19.27 0.78
N ALA A 68 -9.51 18.06 1.28
CA ALA A 68 -10.38 17.10 0.61
C ALA A 68 -11.84 17.27 0.99
N GLN A 69 -12.74 17.34 0.00
CA GLN A 69 -14.18 17.52 0.18
C GLN A 69 -14.98 16.24 -0.12
N LYS A 70 -14.44 15.33 -0.93
CA LYS A 70 -15.08 14.11 -1.42
C LYS A 70 -14.20 12.90 -1.13
N VAL A 71 -14.39 12.32 0.04
CA VAL A 71 -13.61 11.19 0.55
C VAL A 71 -14.31 9.87 0.26
N PHE A 72 -13.60 8.98 -0.43
CA PHE A 72 -14.06 7.62 -0.72
C PHE A 72 -13.34 6.59 0.16
N VAL A 73 -14.06 5.58 0.66
CA VAL A 73 -13.48 4.57 1.57
C VAL A 73 -13.34 3.20 0.90
N ALA A 74 -12.12 2.67 0.82
CA ALA A 74 -11.84 1.32 0.37
C ALA A 74 -11.73 0.36 1.57
N SER A 75 -12.42 -0.79 1.52
CA SER A 75 -12.41 -1.78 2.60
C SER A 75 -12.70 -3.22 2.11
N THR A 76 -12.85 -4.15 3.05
CA THR A 76 -13.29 -5.53 2.81
C THR A 76 -14.72 -5.75 3.29
N SER A 77 -15.35 -6.82 2.78
CA SER A 77 -16.72 -7.17 3.18
C SER A 77 -16.77 -7.60 4.64
N SER A 78 -15.71 -8.24 5.15
CA SER A 78 -15.62 -8.62 6.55
C SER A 78 -15.66 -7.43 7.49
N ILE A 79 -15.00 -6.31 7.14
CA ILE A 79 -15.05 -5.09 7.95
C ILE A 79 -16.42 -4.43 7.80
N ALA A 80 -16.91 -4.29 6.57
CA ALA A 80 -18.17 -3.62 6.29
C ALA A 80 -19.40 -4.33 6.88
N GLU A 81 -19.41 -5.67 6.90
CA GLU A 81 -20.59 -6.47 7.27
C GLU A 81 -20.53 -7.00 8.71
N LYS A 82 -19.34 -7.16 9.30
CA LYS A 82 -19.16 -7.83 10.61
C LYS A 82 -18.65 -6.93 11.72
N THR A 83 -18.37 -5.66 11.43
CA THR A 83 -17.85 -4.68 12.38
C THR A 83 -18.57 -3.35 12.21
N ASP A 84 -18.40 -2.44 13.17
CA ASP A 84 -18.89 -1.07 13.09
C ASP A 84 -17.87 -0.08 12.51
N LEU A 85 -16.66 -0.55 12.15
CA LEU A 85 -15.54 0.32 11.77
C LEU A 85 -15.83 1.18 10.54
N LEU A 86 -16.46 0.61 9.51
CA LEU A 86 -16.82 1.38 8.31
C LEU A 86 -17.85 2.47 8.64
N GLN A 87 -18.86 2.15 9.44
CA GLN A 87 -19.87 3.12 9.89
C GLN A 87 -19.23 4.22 10.76
N ARG A 88 -18.28 3.86 11.62
CA ARG A 88 -17.53 4.83 12.44
C ARG A 88 -16.77 5.82 11.56
N VAL A 89 -16.07 5.34 10.53
CA VAL A 89 -15.34 6.18 9.57
C VAL A 89 -16.31 7.03 8.75
N GLU A 90 -17.42 6.47 8.28
CA GLU A 90 -18.48 7.20 7.57
C GLU A 90 -19.03 8.35 8.43
N ASN A 91 -19.34 8.08 9.70
CA ASN A 91 -19.85 9.09 10.63
C ASN A 91 -18.83 10.22 10.88
N LEU A 92 -17.54 9.89 10.97
CA LEU A 92 -16.47 10.88 11.12
C LEU A 92 -16.36 11.78 9.88
N LEU A 93 -16.45 11.19 8.68
CA LEU A 93 -16.37 11.92 7.41
C LEU A 93 -17.63 12.75 7.13
N GLY A 94 -18.79 12.32 7.63
CA GLY A 94 -20.05 13.03 7.52
C GLY A 94 -20.38 13.40 6.07
N LYS A 95 -20.59 14.69 5.79
CA LYS A 95 -20.93 15.18 4.44
C LYS A 95 -19.83 14.98 3.41
N ARG A 96 -18.58 14.73 3.83
CA ARG A 96 -17.45 14.48 2.93
C ARG A 96 -17.43 13.04 2.41
N PHE A 97 -18.16 12.13 3.05
CA PHE A 97 -18.24 10.74 2.60
C PHE A 97 -19.06 10.63 1.31
N VAL A 98 -18.40 10.25 0.20
CA VAL A 98 -19.07 10.10 -1.12
C VAL A 98 -19.32 8.66 -1.51
N GLY A 99 -18.82 7.69 -0.72
CA GLY A 99 -19.10 6.28 -0.92
C GLY A 99 -17.99 5.38 -0.42
N SER A 100 -18.24 4.07 -0.54
CA SER A 100 -17.28 3.04 -0.19
C SER A 100 -17.24 1.90 -1.19
N PHE A 101 -16.14 1.15 -1.17
CA PHE A 101 -15.96 -0.09 -1.91
C PHE A 101 -15.45 -1.17 -0.98
N SER A 102 -16.33 -2.12 -0.63
CA SER A 102 -16.04 -3.17 0.36
C SER A 102 -15.80 -4.54 -0.28
N LYS A 103 -15.55 -4.62 -1.59
CA LYS A 103 -15.39 -5.90 -2.30
C LYS A 103 -13.92 -6.32 -2.43
N ILE A 104 -13.00 -5.71 -1.69
CA ILE A 104 -11.58 -6.06 -1.74
C ILE A 104 -11.37 -7.43 -1.08
N ARG A 105 -10.76 -8.33 -1.84
CA ARG A 105 -10.42 -9.69 -1.41
C ARG A 105 -8.93 -9.80 -1.11
N GLN A 106 -8.55 -10.85 -0.38
CA GLN A 106 -7.14 -11.19 -0.18
C GLN A 106 -6.43 -11.30 -1.53
N HIS A 107 -5.16 -10.88 -1.55
CA HIS A 107 -4.27 -10.92 -2.71
C HIS A 107 -4.63 -9.97 -3.87
N THR A 108 -5.58 -9.04 -3.70
CA THR A 108 -5.80 -7.90 -4.61
C THR A 108 -5.92 -8.33 -6.09
N PRO A 109 -7.03 -9.01 -6.47
CA PRO A 109 -7.24 -9.39 -7.86
C PRO A 109 -7.36 -8.15 -8.77
N SER A 110 -6.84 -8.24 -10.01
CA SER A 110 -6.83 -7.13 -10.96
C SER A 110 -8.21 -6.57 -11.27
N GLY A 111 -9.25 -7.43 -11.36
CA GLY A 111 -10.63 -6.98 -11.58
C GLY A 111 -11.18 -6.10 -10.46
N VAL A 112 -10.74 -6.34 -9.21
CA VAL A 112 -11.09 -5.51 -8.05
C VAL A 112 -10.44 -4.14 -8.14
N VAL A 113 -9.19 -4.06 -8.59
CA VAL A 113 -8.46 -2.79 -8.77
C VAL A 113 -9.17 -1.93 -9.82
N SER A 114 -9.50 -2.50 -10.99
CA SER A 114 -10.22 -1.77 -12.04
C SER A 114 -11.59 -1.29 -11.56
N ALA A 115 -12.33 -2.13 -10.82
CA ALA A 115 -13.61 -1.73 -10.27
C ALA A 115 -13.49 -0.61 -9.23
N LEU A 116 -12.47 -0.64 -8.37
CA LEU A 116 -12.21 0.43 -7.41
C LEU A 116 -11.82 1.74 -8.10
N SER A 117 -10.91 1.70 -9.10
CA SER A 117 -10.52 2.88 -9.89
C SER A 117 -11.74 3.58 -10.48
N LYS A 118 -12.59 2.82 -11.17
CA LYS A 118 -13.82 3.34 -11.76
C LYS A 118 -14.75 3.97 -10.73
N ARG A 119 -14.84 3.41 -9.52
CA ARG A 119 -15.68 3.98 -8.45
C ARG A 119 -15.12 5.28 -7.90
N LEU A 120 -13.81 5.44 -7.83
CA LEU A 120 -13.17 6.70 -7.45
C LEU A 120 -13.51 7.80 -8.47
N GLU A 121 -13.48 7.46 -9.77
CA GLU A 121 -13.88 8.36 -10.86
C GLU A 121 -15.38 8.68 -10.85
N ASP A 122 -16.24 7.66 -10.79
CA ASP A 122 -17.72 7.81 -10.81
C ASP A 122 -18.24 8.68 -9.65
N THR A 123 -17.51 8.71 -8.52
CA THR A 123 -17.88 9.50 -7.33
C THR A 123 -17.17 10.85 -7.27
N GLU A 124 -16.31 11.14 -8.26
CA GLU A 124 -15.46 12.33 -8.29
C GLU A 124 -14.68 12.53 -6.98
N ALA A 125 -14.20 11.42 -6.39
CA ALA A 125 -13.48 11.46 -5.13
C ALA A 125 -12.19 12.26 -5.29
N ASP A 126 -11.93 13.18 -4.37
CA ASP A 126 -10.70 13.97 -4.31
C ASP A 126 -9.70 13.42 -3.28
N MET A 127 -10.10 12.40 -2.51
CA MET A 127 -9.26 11.66 -1.58
C MET A 127 -9.78 10.22 -1.40
N VAL A 128 -8.86 9.30 -1.11
CA VAL A 128 -9.20 7.93 -0.73
C VAL A 128 -8.68 7.57 0.67
N VAL A 129 -9.51 6.84 1.42
CA VAL A 129 -9.15 6.25 2.72
C VAL A 129 -9.19 4.74 2.59
N SER A 130 -8.09 4.05 2.91
CA SER A 130 -8.11 2.58 3.00
C SER A 130 -8.32 2.14 4.44
N LEU A 131 -9.42 1.44 4.72
CA LEU A 131 -9.73 0.84 6.02
C LEU A 131 -9.58 -0.68 5.92
N GLY A 132 -8.50 -1.23 6.46
CA GLY A 132 -8.28 -2.67 6.48
C GLY A 132 -6.81 -3.08 6.51
N GLY A 133 -6.53 -4.33 6.18
CA GLY A 133 -5.16 -4.83 6.15
C GLY A 133 -4.40 -4.50 4.86
N GLY A 134 -3.19 -5.05 4.72
CA GLY A 134 -2.30 -4.74 3.58
C GLY A 134 -2.90 -5.00 2.19
N SER A 135 -3.81 -5.95 2.04
CA SER A 135 -4.51 -6.15 0.75
C SER A 135 -5.41 -4.96 0.36
N VAL A 136 -6.05 -4.31 1.33
CA VAL A 136 -6.87 -3.11 1.09
C VAL A 136 -5.97 -1.94 0.70
N ILE A 137 -4.87 -1.75 1.43
CA ILE A 137 -3.90 -0.68 1.16
C ILE A 137 -3.28 -0.86 -0.23
N ASP A 138 -2.82 -2.07 -0.56
CA ASP A 138 -2.26 -2.41 -1.88
C ASP A 138 -3.27 -2.23 -3.02
N ALA A 139 -4.53 -2.67 -2.83
CA ALA A 139 -5.58 -2.48 -3.81
C ALA A 139 -5.89 -1.00 -4.05
N THR A 140 -5.90 -0.21 -2.96
CA THR A 140 -6.14 1.23 -3.01
C THR A 140 -5.02 1.94 -3.78
N LYS A 141 -3.77 1.63 -3.48
CA LYS A 141 -2.59 2.13 -4.22
C LYS A 141 -2.68 1.83 -5.71
N ALA A 142 -3.00 0.58 -6.05
CA ALA A 142 -3.11 0.16 -7.43
C ALA A 142 -4.26 0.89 -8.15
N ALA A 143 -5.39 1.12 -7.47
CA ALA A 143 -6.52 1.85 -8.03
C ALA A 143 -6.22 3.34 -8.20
N VAL A 144 -5.54 3.97 -7.24
CA VAL A 144 -5.06 5.37 -7.36
C VAL A 144 -4.09 5.50 -8.54
N LEU A 145 -3.16 4.54 -8.72
CA LEU A 145 -2.29 4.54 -9.89
C LEU A 145 -3.07 4.40 -11.20
N ALA A 146 -4.09 3.55 -11.24
CA ALA A 146 -4.93 3.35 -12.41
C ALA A 146 -5.69 4.65 -12.75
N ALA A 147 -6.40 5.23 -11.79
CA ALA A 147 -7.13 6.49 -11.97
C ALA A 147 -6.19 7.64 -12.37
N ALA A 148 -4.98 7.71 -11.81
CA ALA A 148 -3.98 8.73 -12.14
C ALA A 148 -3.46 8.61 -13.58
N ARG A 149 -3.47 7.41 -14.20
CA ARG A 149 -3.09 7.26 -15.61
C ARG A 149 -4.08 7.90 -16.56
N ASP A 150 -5.36 7.90 -16.19
CA ASP A 150 -6.43 8.45 -17.01
C ASP A 150 -6.66 9.94 -16.74
N THR A 151 -6.52 10.36 -15.47
CA THR A 151 -6.76 11.75 -15.04
C THR A 151 -5.50 12.62 -15.01
N GLY A 152 -4.31 12.02 -14.92
CA GLY A 152 -3.04 12.73 -14.67
C GLY A 152 -2.81 13.16 -13.22
N HIS A 153 -3.71 12.81 -12.29
CA HIS A 153 -3.66 13.25 -10.90
C HIS A 153 -3.70 12.08 -9.91
N PHE A 154 -2.81 12.08 -8.92
CA PHE A 154 -2.81 11.12 -7.83
C PHE A 154 -3.71 11.62 -6.69
N LEU A 155 -4.73 10.83 -6.32
CA LEU A 155 -5.54 11.12 -5.16
C LEU A 155 -4.70 10.97 -3.87
N PRO A 156 -4.74 11.95 -2.95
CA PRO A 156 -4.25 11.77 -1.60
C PRO A 156 -4.86 10.53 -0.95
N HIS A 157 -4.00 9.75 -0.29
CA HIS A 157 -4.39 8.50 0.35
C HIS A 157 -4.07 8.54 1.84
N ILE A 158 -5.08 8.30 2.68
CA ILE A 158 -4.91 8.05 4.13
C ILE A 158 -5.12 6.56 4.42
N ALA A 159 -4.20 5.94 5.15
CA ALA A 159 -4.31 4.55 5.56
C ALA A 159 -4.77 4.41 7.01
N LEU A 160 -5.82 3.59 7.21
CA LEU A 160 -6.35 3.13 8.49
C LEU A 160 -6.10 1.61 8.62
N PRO A 161 -4.86 1.18 8.91
CA PRO A 161 -4.51 -0.23 8.95
C PRO A 161 -5.20 -0.97 10.10
N THR A 162 -5.77 -2.14 9.80
CA THR A 162 -6.32 -3.08 10.81
C THR A 162 -5.43 -4.30 11.05
N THR A 163 -4.31 -4.39 10.32
CA THR A 163 -3.29 -5.46 10.42
C THR A 163 -1.89 -4.86 10.32
N LEU A 164 -0.86 -5.59 10.74
CA LEU A 164 0.51 -5.11 10.82
C LEU A 164 1.29 -5.30 9.50
N SER A 165 0.72 -4.90 8.36
CA SER A 165 1.31 -5.25 7.05
C SER A 165 2.51 -4.42 6.62
N ALA A 166 2.69 -3.23 7.22
CA ALA A 166 3.63 -2.20 6.80
C ALA A 166 3.46 -1.68 5.36
N SER A 167 2.38 -2.07 4.66
CA SER A 167 2.09 -1.54 3.32
C SER A 167 1.92 -0.02 3.36
N GLU A 168 1.33 0.52 4.42
CA GLU A 168 1.16 1.95 4.63
C GLU A 168 2.46 2.76 4.64
N PHE A 169 3.62 2.11 4.79
CA PHE A 169 4.96 2.72 4.78
C PHE A 169 5.76 2.44 3.50
N SER A 170 5.11 1.96 2.45
CA SER A 170 5.79 1.49 1.24
C SER A 170 5.15 2.06 -0.03
N PRO A 171 5.93 2.37 -1.09
CA PRO A 171 5.39 2.70 -2.41
C PRO A 171 4.97 1.43 -3.18
N LEU A 172 5.30 0.26 -2.64
CA LEU A 172 5.05 -1.02 -3.27
C LEU A 172 3.59 -1.44 -3.06
N PHE A 173 3.07 -2.16 -4.04
CA PHE A 173 1.79 -2.85 -3.96
C PHE A 173 1.84 -4.09 -4.84
N GLY A 174 1.07 -5.12 -4.47
CA GLY A 174 0.92 -6.31 -5.29
C GLY A 174 -0.50 -6.47 -5.82
N VAL A 175 -0.62 -6.76 -7.11
CA VAL A 175 -1.88 -7.11 -7.79
C VAL A 175 -1.77 -8.53 -8.32
N THR A 176 -2.74 -9.38 -8.01
CA THR A 176 -2.81 -10.72 -8.57
C THR A 176 -3.62 -10.71 -9.85
N ASP A 177 -3.01 -11.14 -10.95
CA ASP A 177 -3.72 -11.41 -12.19
C ASP A 177 -4.57 -12.69 -12.00
N GLU A 178 -5.89 -12.55 -12.13
CA GLU A 178 -6.81 -13.66 -11.91
C GLU A 178 -6.75 -14.74 -12.99
N ALA A 179 -6.32 -14.40 -14.20
CA ALA A 179 -6.19 -15.33 -15.32
C ALA A 179 -4.89 -16.14 -15.21
N THR A 180 -3.77 -15.47 -14.93
CA THR A 180 -2.46 -16.14 -14.85
C THR A 180 -2.11 -16.65 -13.45
N LYS A 181 -2.84 -16.22 -12.42
CA LYS A 181 -2.56 -16.45 -10.99
C LYS A 181 -1.19 -15.92 -10.56
N VAL A 182 -0.57 -15.06 -11.36
CA VAL A 182 0.71 -14.42 -11.06
C VAL A 182 0.46 -13.14 -10.28
N LYS A 183 1.15 -12.98 -9.15
CA LYS A 183 1.17 -11.72 -8.41
C LYS A 183 2.20 -10.78 -9.04
N ALA A 184 1.72 -9.80 -9.79
CA ALA A 184 2.53 -8.71 -10.31
C ALA A 184 2.75 -7.65 -9.22
N GLY A 185 4.00 -7.22 -9.05
CA GLY A 185 4.34 -6.11 -8.18
C GLY A 185 4.33 -4.79 -8.96
N GLY A 186 3.90 -3.72 -8.31
CA GLY A 186 4.05 -2.35 -8.78
C GLY A 186 4.70 -1.47 -7.72
N SER A 187 5.27 -0.35 -8.14
CA SER A 187 5.86 0.66 -7.26
C SER A 187 5.63 2.04 -7.86
N ASN A 188 5.15 2.98 -7.04
CA ASN A 188 5.16 4.40 -7.39
C ASN A 188 5.18 5.23 -6.09
N PRO A 189 6.13 6.17 -5.91
CA PRO A 189 6.18 7.00 -4.70
C PRO A 189 4.88 7.75 -4.42
N PHE A 190 4.17 8.19 -5.46
CA PHE A 190 2.94 9.00 -5.34
C PHE A 190 1.70 8.21 -4.93
N VAL A 191 1.76 6.88 -4.90
CA VAL A 191 0.67 6.07 -4.31
C VAL A 191 0.87 5.80 -2.83
N THR A 192 2.02 6.14 -2.26
CA THR A 192 2.27 5.96 -0.83
C THR A 192 1.25 6.77 -0.03
N PRO A 193 0.61 6.20 1.02
CA PRO A 193 -0.26 6.97 1.88
C PRO A 193 0.45 8.22 2.42
N ARG A 194 -0.20 9.37 2.32
CA ARG A 194 0.30 10.63 2.88
C ARG A 194 0.23 10.62 4.40
N VAL A 195 -0.75 9.90 4.95
CA VAL A 195 -0.93 9.73 6.39
C VAL A 195 -1.26 8.28 6.70
N ALA A 196 -0.62 7.74 7.74
CA ALA A 196 -0.99 6.47 8.36
C ALA A 196 -1.53 6.74 9.77
N ILE A 197 -2.75 6.28 10.07
CA ILE A 197 -3.36 6.39 11.41
C ILE A 197 -3.41 5.00 12.03
N LEU A 198 -2.42 4.71 12.89
CA LEU A 198 -2.23 3.46 13.61
C LEU A 198 -3.06 3.48 14.92
N ASP A 199 -4.37 3.33 14.78
CA ASP A 199 -5.29 3.27 15.93
C ASP A 199 -5.52 1.82 16.38
N ALA A 200 -5.15 1.53 17.63
CA ALA A 200 -5.32 0.21 18.24
C ALA A 200 -6.79 -0.21 18.35
N GLU A 201 -7.74 0.73 18.38
CA GLU A 201 -9.17 0.41 18.40
C GLU A 201 -9.65 -0.16 17.06
N LEU A 202 -9.00 0.16 15.94
CA LEU A 202 -9.37 -0.39 14.62
C LEU A 202 -8.95 -1.86 14.46
N THR A 203 -8.15 -2.37 15.39
CA THR A 203 -7.56 -3.71 15.30
C THR A 203 -8.30 -4.73 16.17
N VAL A 204 -9.24 -4.29 17.01
CA VAL A 204 -9.91 -5.15 18.01
C VAL A 204 -10.72 -6.28 17.38
N HIS A 205 -11.21 -6.08 16.14
CA HIS A 205 -11.94 -7.09 15.39
C HIS A 205 -11.04 -8.01 14.56
N THR A 206 -9.74 -7.72 14.47
CA THR A 206 -8.80 -8.55 13.72
C THR A 206 -8.57 -9.86 14.48
N PRO A 207 -8.87 -11.03 13.87
CA PRO A 207 -8.68 -12.30 14.54
C PRO A 207 -7.22 -12.49 15.00
N ALA A 208 -7.02 -13.04 16.19
CA ALA A 208 -5.69 -13.19 16.79
C ALA A 208 -4.67 -13.88 15.86
N TRP A 209 -5.09 -14.93 15.13
CA TRP A 209 -4.20 -15.62 14.18
C TRP A 209 -3.74 -14.70 13.03
N LEU A 210 -4.61 -13.82 12.54
CA LEU A 210 -4.30 -12.87 11.47
C LEU A 210 -3.42 -11.73 12.00
N TRP A 211 -3.75 -11.23 13.20
CA TRP A 211 -2.95 -10.22 13.88
C TRP A 211 -1.51 -10.71 14.09
N LEU A 212 -1.33 -11.88 14.71
CA LEU A 212 -0.03 -12.49 14.99
C LEU A 212 0.76 -12.76 13.71
N SER A 213 0.14 -13.40 12.71
CA SER A 213 0.82 -13.70 11.44
C SER A 213 1.23 -12.44 10.67
N SER A 214 0.40 -11.40 10.67
CA SER A 214 0.77 -10.10 10.08
C SER A 214 1.91 -9.42 10.86
N GLY A 215 1.96 -9.55 12.19
CA GLY A 215 3.07 -9.05 13.00
C GLY A 215 4.39 -9.74 12.71
N VAL A 216 4.40 -11.06 12.53
CA VAL A 216 5.59 -11.80 12.09
C VAL A 216 6.05 -11.32 10.71
N ARG A 217 5.10 -11.03 9.81
CA ARG A 217 5.43 -10.45 8.49
C ARG A 217 6.02 -9.04 8.58
N ALA A 218 5.58 -8.21 9.54
CA ALA A 218 6.19 -6.91 9.79
C ALA A 218 7.66 -7.07 10.21
N LEU A 219 7.95 -8.03 11.10
CA LEU A 219 9.31 -8.35 11.53
C LEU A 219 10.17 -8.87 10.38
N ASP A 220 9.63 -9.77 9.57
CA ASP A 220 10.27 -10.27 8.35
C ASP A 220 10.69 -9.10 7.44
N HIS A 221 9.78 -8.17 7.14
CA HIS A 221 10.09 -6.98 6.35
C HIS A 221 11.14 -6.06 6.99
N ALA A 222 11.10 -5.87 8.31
CA ALA A 222 12.11 -5.08 9.01
C ALA A 222 13.50 -5.72 8.88
N VAL A 223 13.60 -7.03 9.08
CA VAL A 223 14.87 -7.76 8.92
C VAL A 223 15.33 -7.76 7.46
N GLU A 224 14.46 -8.10 6.52
CA GLU A 224 14.80 -8.07 5.08
C GLU A 224 15.31 -6.70 4.65
N THR A 225 14.68 -5.62 5.15
CA THR A 225 15.07 -4.24 4.81
C THR A 225 16.42 -3.87 5.38
N VAL A 226 16.73 -4.22 6.63
CA VAL A 226 18.05 -3.93 7.25
C VAL A 226 19.18 -4.70 6.57
N TYR A 227 18.91 -5.93 6.09
CA TYR A 227 19.91 -6.76 5.41
C TYR A 227 19.93 -6.57 3.88
N ALA A 228 19.05 -5.75 3.32
CA ALA A 228 18.99 -5.54 1.88
C ALA A 228 20.30 -4.89 1.37
N PRO A 229 20.84 -5.34 0.22
CA PRO A 229 22.06 -4.73 -0.36
C PRO A 229 21.92 -3.23 -0.65
N ASP A 230 20.69 -2.77 -0.85
CA ASP A 230 20.28 -1.40 -1.18
C ASP A 230 19.56 -0.69 -0.03
N HIS A 231 19.74 -1.14 1.23
CA HIS A 231 19.17 -0.44 2.38
C HIS A 231 19.71 1.00 2.48
N GLY A 232 18.82 1.92 2.84
CA GLY A 232 19.19 3.28 3.21
C GLY A 232 19.84 3.33 4.61
N PRO A 233 20.44 4.48 4.98
CA PRO A 233 20.95 4.70 6.34
C PRO A 233 19.86 4.58 7.42
#